data_AF-J2WWK4-F1
#
_entry.id   AF-J2WWK4-F1
#
_cell.length_a   1.000
_cell.length_b   1.000
_cell.length_c   1.000
_cell.angle_alpha   90.00
_cell.angle_beta   90.00
_cell.angle_gamma   90.00
#
_symmetry.space_group_name_H-M   'P 1'
#
loop_
_entity.id
_entity.type
_entity.pdbx_description
1 polymer ?
#
loop_
_entity_poly.entity_id
_entity_poly.type
_entity_poly.pdbx_seq_one_letter_code
_entity_poly.pdbx_strand_id
1 'polypeptide(L)'
;MSEQGPGDSQGPWWERLSEDFWRQADGTELDARHPLKIHGTAAVERVMRTALSTTVAASALATLSRRGRLQREFEALRFYEPLARAADASRVFLPPPKGIVVAERELSGKDIRRLQLRFASSFKPLNPFARPQFEAMQRNTCAHAQYWCHGDRPRPTLIVIHGFAADPHWLNAHALSLAGFYRRGYDILLFTYPHHGLRAERGNWFSGQGLFGSGLAAFNEAPLHAIHDLRVFIDYLQRRGVEQIGVTGISLGGYTAAALAAVDERLAWCVPIVPAVSPVDAFLEWQPTGLLLSRLMRSQGIGVAEMRGLLAVHNPLTYAPCLDGERMLIIGGAGDRVTLPRHVRLLHRHWPGSELHWFAGNHILHLGRGEYLTRMGQLMDRYAGSL
;
A
#
# COMPACT_ATOMS: atom_id res chain seq x y z
N MET A 1 41.16 -25.34 12.57
CA MET A 1 40.76 -23.93 12.43
C MET A 1 39.70 -23.88 11.35
N SER A 2 38.44 -23.81 11.76
CA SER A 2 37.27 -23.78 10.88
C SER A 2 37.07 -22.37 10.34
N GLU A 3 37.03 -22.24 9.02
CA GLU A 3 36.61 -21.04 8.30
C GLU A 3 35.14 -20.72 8.63
N GLN A 4 34.88 -19.50 9.11
CA GLN A 4 33.53 -18.96 9.26
C GLN A 4 33.16 -18.26 7.95
N GLY A 5 32.11 -18.74 7.27
CA GLY A 5 31.48 -18.05 6.14
C GLY A 5 30.80 -16.74 6.56
N PRO A 6 30.43 -15.86 5.61
CA PRO A 6 29.78 -14.60 5.90
C PRO A 6 28.39 -14.88 6.50
N GLY A 7 28.24 -14.63 7.79
CA GLY A 7 26.99 -14.87 8.51
C GLY A 7 25.86 -14.00 7.99
N ASP A 8 24.77 -14.65 7.57
CA ASP A 8 23.44 -14.07 7.49
C ASP A 8 23.13 -13.26 8.76
N SER A 9 22.73 -12.00 8.60
CA SER A 9 22.27 -11.15 9.72
C SER A 9 20.85 -11.57 10.14
N GLN A 10 20.73 -12.54 11.05
CA GLN A 10 19.51 -13.31 11.37
C GLN A 10 18.39 -12.59 12.19
N GLY A 11 18.31 -11.25 12.20
CA GLY A 11 17.24 -10.51 12.92
C GLY A 11 16.15 -9.96 11.99
N PRO A 12 14.90 -9.71 12.43
CA PRO A 12 13.86 -9.10 11.60
C PRO A 12 14.20 -7.66 11.17
N TRP A 13 13.61 -7.20 10.06
CA TRP A 13 13.97 -5.90 9.45
C TRP A 13 13.81 -4.71 10.41
N TRP A 14 12.80 -4.73 11.29
CA TRP A 14 12.51 -3.63 12.20
C TRP A 14 13.56 -3.44 13.31
N GLU A 15 14.31 -4.49 13.65
CA GLU A 15 15.44 -4.46 14.59
C GLU A 15 16.76 -4.12 13.89
N ARG A 16 16.89 -4.45 12.61
CA ARG A 16 18.09 -4.12 11.80
C ARG A 16 18.14 -2.64 11.41
N LEU A 17 16.99 -1.98 11.31
CA LEU A 17 16.94 -0.53 11.08
C LEU A 17 17.32 0.23 12.35
N SER A 18 18.19 1.22 12.22
CA SER A 18 18.56 2.07 13.35
C SER A 18 17.33 2.79 13.95
N GLU A 19 17.38 3.05 15.25
CA GLU A 19 16.34 3.81 15.98
C GLU A 19 16.13 5.22 15.38
N ASP A 20 17.17 5.79 14.80
CA ASP A 20 17.17 7.11 14.18
C ASP A 20 16.94 7.11 12.66
N PHE A 21 16.61 5.97 12.04
CA PHE A 21 16.42 5.86 10.59
C PHE A 21 15.48 6.92 10.00
N TRP A 22 14.40 7.25 10.72
CA TRP A 22 13.45 8.32 10.32
C TRP A 22 14.06 9.74 10.32
N ARG A 23 15.21 9.95 10.97
CA ARG A 23 15.92 11.24 10.99
C ARG A 23 16.99 11.35 9.92
N GLN A 24 17.42 10.22 9.35
CA GLN A 24 18.52 10.19 8.39
C GLN A 24 18.13 10.96 7.13
N ALA A 25 18.99 11.86 6.69
CA ALA A 25 18.84 12.45 5.36
C ALA A 25 19.12 11.36 4.33
N ASP A 26 18.26 11.24 3.31
CA ASP A 26 18.58 10.42 2.14
C ASP A 26 18.32 11.25 0.89
N GLY A 27 19.32 11.27 0.03
CA GLY A 27 19.29 11.93 -1.26
C GLY A 27 19.27 10.90 -2.39
N THR A 28 18.99 11.37 -3.60
CA THR A 28 19.03 10.53 -4.80
C THR A 28 20.17 10.93 -5.72
N GLU A 29 20.54 10.05 -6.65
CA GLU A 29 21.56 10.35 -7.66
C GLU A 29 21.11 11.53 -8.56
N LEU A 30 19.82 11.88 -8.56
CA LEU A 30 19.25 13.03 -9.28
C LEU A 30 19.40 14.36 -8.54
N ASP A 31 19.68 14.36 -7.23
CA ASP A 31 19.84 15.58 -6.42
C ASP A 31 20.99 16.44 -6.92
N ALA A 32 22.07 15.80 -7.39
CA ALA A 32 23.22 16.47 -7.98
C ALA A 32 22.96 17.05 -9.38
N ARG A 33 21.96 16.53 -10.11
CA ARG A 33 21.68 16.90 -11.51
C ARG A 33 20.57 17.93 -11.67
N HIS A 34 19.62 18.00 -10.73
CA HIS A 34 18.45 18.90 -10.83
C HIS A 34 18.06 19.61 -9.51
N PRO A 35 18.99 20.30 -8.83
CA PRO A 35 18.76 20.87 -7.50
C PRO A 35 17.59 21.87 -7.46
N LEU A 36 17.45 22.74 -8.46
CA LEU A 36 16.37 23.74 -8.52
C LEU A 36 14.98 23.12 -8.73
N LYS A 37 14.87 22.04 -9.51
CA LYS A 37 13.60 21.33 -9.75
C LYS A 37 13.16 20.52 -8.52
N ILE A 38 14.12 19.95 -7.80
CA ILE A 38 13.88 19.11 -6.62
C ILE A 38 13.55 19.97 -5.39
N HIS A 39 14.23 21.10 -5.20
CA HIS A 39 13.99 21.98 -4.06
C HIS A 39 12.82 22.97 -4.28
N GLY A 40 12.52 23.34 -5.52
CA GLY A 40 11.46 24.31 -5.85
C GLY A 40 10.03 23.86 -5.49
N THR A 41 9.78 22.55 -5.43
CA THR A 41 8.46 21.98 -5.13
C THR A 41 8.29 21.54 -3.67
N ALA A 42 9.35 21.63 -2.86
CA ALA A 42 9.36 21.15 -1.48
C ALA A 42 8.39 21.92 -0.57
N ALA A 43 8.11 23.19 -0.85
CA ALA A 43 7.15 23.98 -0.07
C ALA A 43 5.71 23.45 -0.22
N VAL A 44 5.30 23.14 -1.46
CA VAL A 44 3.97 22.58 -1.77
C VAL A 44 3.77 21.24 -1.07
N GLU A 45 4.78 20.37 -1.14
CA GLU A 45 4.74 19.07 -0.49
C GLU A 45 4.68 19.17 1.03
N ARG A 46 5.44 20.09 1.65
CA ARG A 46 5.35 20.33 3.10
C ARG A 46 3.96 20.76 3.54
N VAL A 47 3.32 21.69 2.81
CA VAL A 47 1.95 22.15 3.12
C VAL A 47 0.97 20.98 3.04
N MET A 48 1.00 20.21 1.94
CA MET A 48 0.12 19.04 1.77
C MET A 48 0.35 17.97 2.83
N ARG A 49 1.61 17.66 3.12
CA ARG A 49 2.01 16.69 4.15
C ARG A 49 1.54 17.13 5.54
N THR A 50 1.69 18.40 5.89
CA THR A 50 1.21 18.94 7.18
C THR A 50 -0.32 18.91 7.27
N ALA A 51 -1.03 19.23 6.19
CA ALA A 51 -2.49 19.12 6.16
C ALA A 51 -2.95 17.67 6.37
N LEU A 52 -2.38 16.73 5.62
CA LEU A 52 -2.65 15.30 5.78
C LEU A 52 -2.30 14.81 7.19
N SER A 53 -1.12 15.14 7.70
CA SER A 53 -0.65 14.78 9.03
C SER A 53 -1.57 15.30 10.13
N THR A 54 -2.10 16.52 9.98
CA THR A 54 -3.05 17.11 10.93
C THR A 54 -4.34 16.30 10.96
N THR A 55 -4.86 15.95 9.80
CA THR A 55 -6.07 15.14 9.66
C THR A 55 -5.90 13.72 10.23
N VAL A 56 -4.75 13.09 10.00
CA VAL A 56 -4.40 11.78 10.58
C VAL A 56 -4.31 11.87 12.10
N ALA A 57 -3.59 12.87 12.63
CA ALA A 57 -3.43 13.07 14.06
C ALA A 57 -4.77 13.34 14.77
N ALA A 58 -5.63 14.17 14.18
CA ALA A 58 -6.96 14.46 14.71
C ALA A 58 -7.84 13.20 14.73
N SER A 59 -7.81 12.40 13.66
CA SER A 59 -8.56 11.15 13.56
C SER A 59 -8.10 10.14 14.62
N ALA A 60 -6.78 9.96 14.80
CA ALA A 60 -6.23 9.09 15.82
C ALA A 60 -6.59 9.57 17.23
N LEU A 61 -6.50 10.87 17.50
CA LEU A 61 -6.79 11.46 18.81
C LEU A 61 -8.26 11.29 19.21
N ALA A 62 -9.20 11.41 18.27
CA ALA A 62 -10.63 11.23 18.52
C ALA A 62 -10.96 9.83 19.10
N THR A 63 -10.14 8.82 18.78
CA THR A 63 -10.30 7.46 19.27
C THR A 63 -9.43 7.17 20.49
N LEU A 64 -8.16 7.57 20.46
CA LEU A 64 -7.19 7.25 21.51
C LEU A 64 -7.38 8.07 22.80
N SER A 65 -8.06 9.22 22.74
CA SER A 65 -8.36 10.05 23.91
C SER A 65 -9.40 9.45 24.87
N ARG A 66 -10.15 8.43 24.43
CA ARG A 66 -11.13 7.74 25.27
C ARG A 66 -10.44 7.05 26.45
N ARG A 67 -11.00 7.18 27.66
CA ARG A 67 -10.38 6.67 28.91
C ARG A 67 -10.02 5.18 28.78
N GLY A 68 -8.75 4.87 29.05
CA GLY A 68 -8.20 3.52 28.99
C GLY A 68 -8.10 2.90 27.58
N ARG A 69 -8.49 3.63 26.51
CA ARG A 69 -8.43 3.09 25.14
C ARG A 69 -6.98 2.93 24.68
N LEU A 70 -6.11 3.91 24.97
CA LEU A 70 -4.71 3.87 24.59
C LEU A 70 -4.00 2.60 25.07
N GLN A 71 -4.09 2.29 26.36
CA GLN A 71 -3.45 1.11 26.95
C GLN A 71 -3.96 -0.19 26.30
N ARG A 72 -5.29 -0.31 26.12
CA ARG A 72 -5.89 -1.47 25.45
C ARG A 72 -5.45 -1.63 23.99
N GLU A 73 -5.27 -0.54 23.26
CA GLU A 73 -4.77 -0.57 21.87
C GLU A 73 -3.33 -1.08 21.81
N PHE A 74 -2.46 -0.61 22.71
CA PHE A 74 -1.08 -1.09 22.78
C PHE A 74 -0.98 -2.54 23.25
N GLU A 75 -1.80 -2.95 24.21
CA GLU A 75 -1.93 -4.36 24.61
C GLU A 75 -2.40 -5.22 23.42
N ALA A 76 -3.42 -4.75 22.69
CA ALA A 76 -3.90 -5.42 21.49
C ALA A 76 -2.82 -5.50 20.40
N LEU A 77 -1.97 -4.49 20.23
CA LEU A 77 -0.89 -4.51 19.25
C LEU A 77 0.12 -5.65 19.49
N ARG A 78 0.37 -6.03 20.75
CA ARG A 78 1.30 -7.12 21.11
C ARG A 78 0.88 -8.48 20.53
N PHE A 79 -0.40 -8.63 20.16
CA PHE A 79 -0.91 -9.82 19.45
C PHE A 79 -0.17 -10.06 18.11
N TYR A 80 0.23 -9.01 17.41
CA TYR A 80 0.73 -9.10 16.04
C TYR A 80 2.22 -9.40 15.95
N GLU A 81 3.01 -9.03 16.95
CA GLU A 81 4.47 -9.18 16.90
C GLU A 81 4.90 -10.66 16.76
N PRO A 82 4.33 -11.64 17.49
CA PRO A 82 4.67 -13.05 17.28
C PRO A 82 4.31 -13.54 15.86
N LEU A 83 3.24 -13.02 15.27
CA LEU A 83 2.85 -13.35 13.89
C LEU A 83 3.84 -12.76 12.88
N ALA A 84 4.28 -11.51 13.09
CA ALA A 84 5.29 -10.88 12.25
C ALA A 84 6.65 -11.60 12.35
N ARG A 85 7.09 -11.96 13.57
CA ARG A 85 8.34 -12.71 13.81
C ARG A 85 8.34 -14.09 13.16
N ALA A 86 7.18 -14.76 13.12
CA ALA A 86 7.06 -16.05 12.44
C ALA A 86 7.26 -15.94 10.92
N ALA A 87 7.10 -14.75 10.33
CA ALA A 87 7.26 -14.49 8.90
C ALA A 87 6.46 -15.44 7.98
N ASP A 88 5.38 -16.03 8.51
CA ASP A 88 4.54 -16.99 7.80
C ASP A 88 3.29 -16.30 7.26
N ALA A 89 3.32 -15.98 5.97
CA ALA A 89 2.22 -15.29 5.30
C ALA A 89 0.90 -16.09 5.37
N SER A 90 0.94 -17.43 5.43
CA SER A 90 -0.25 -18.27 5.44
C SER A 90 -1.06 -18.16 6.74
N ARG A 91 -0.42 -17.73 7.84
CA ARG A 91 -1.05 -17.51 9.15
C ARG A 91 -1.66 -16.12 9.30
N VAL A 92 -1.27 -15.17 8.45
CA VAL A 92 -1.68 -13.77 8.52
C VAL A 92 -2.65 -13.42 7.39
N PHE A 93 -2.29 -13.76 6.17
CA PHE A 93 -3.10 -13.53 4.97
C PHE A 93 -3.91 -14.78 4.68
N LEU A 94 -4.96 -15.00 5.48
CA LEU A 94 -5.86 -16.13 5.29
C LEU A 94 -6.55 -16.04 3.91
N PRO A 95 -6.64 -17.15 3.15
CA PRO A 95 -7.30 -17.13 1.86
C PRO A 95 -8.80 -16.86 2.03
N PRO A 96 -9.43 -16.09 1.11
CA PRO A 96 -10.88 -15.93 1.12
C PRO A 96 -11.58 -17.27 0.83
N PRO A 97 -12.82 -17.47 1.33
CA PRO A 97 -13.67 -18.58 0.92
C PRO A 97 -13.82 -18.65 -0.60
N LYS A 98 -13.80 -19.86 -1.15
CA LYS A 98 -14.06 -20.08 -2.57
C LYS A 98 -15.53 -19.75 -2.90
N GLY A 99 -15.77 -19.35 -4.15
CA GLY A 99 -17.13 -19.17 -4.67
C GLY A 99 -17.82 -17.85 -4.28
N ILE A 100 -17.09 -16.86 -3.75
CA ILE A 100 -17.64 -15.52 -3.54
C ILE A 100 -18.10 -14.95 -4.88
N VAL A 101 -19.40 -14.62 -4.96
CA VAL A 101 -20.03 -14.06 -6.15
C VAL A 101 -19.75 -12.55 -6.22
N VAL A 102 -19.12 -12.13 -7.30
CA VAL A 102 -18.89 -10.70 -7.61
C VAL A 102 -20.03 -10.22 -8.50
N ALA A 103 -20.83 -9.28 -7.99
CA ALA A 103 -21.90 -8.66 -8.74
C ALA A 103 -21.33 -7.59 -9.68
N GLU A 104 -21.83 -7.59 -10.91
CA GLU A 104 -21.45 -6.67 -11.97
C GLU A 104 -22.59 -5.70 -12.27
N ARG A 105 -22.27 -4.42 -12.44
CA ARG A 105 -23.20 -3.43 -12.95
C ARG A 105 -22.51 -2.56 -13.99
N GLU A 106 -23.05 -2.52 -15.20
CA GLU A 106 -22.51 -1.65 -16.24
C GLU A 106 -22.68 -0.17 -15.86
N LEU A 107 -21.65 0.61 -16.11
CA LEU A 107 -21.61 2.05 -15.91
C LEU A 107 -21.62 2.73 -17.27
N SER A 108 -22.26 3.90 -17.34
CA SER A 108 -22.18 4.73 -18.54
C SER A 108 -20.73 5.17 -18.80
N GLY A 109 -20.32 5.10 -20.07
CA GLY A 109 -18.99 5.46 -20.50
C GLY A 109 -18.96 5.71 -22.01
N LYS A 110 -18.08 6.63 -22.42
CA LYS A 110 -17.74 6.84 -23.83
C LYS A 110 -16.41 6.13 -24.09
N ASP A 111 -16.35 5.31 -25.14
CA ASP A 111 -15.17 4.59 -25.65
C ASP A 111 -14.54 3.50 -24.76
N ILE A 112 -14.73 3.56 -23.44
CA ILE A 112 -14.27 2.55 -22.49
C ILE A 112 -15.49 1.93 -21.82
N ARG A 113 -15.68 0.63 -22.00
CA ARG A 113 -16.70 -0.14 -21.28
C ARG A 113 -16.28 -0.29 -19.81
N ARG A 114 -17.19 0.07 -18.90
CA ARG A 114 -16.92 0.13 -17.46
C ARG A 114 -17.94 -0.69 -16.70
N LEU A 115 -17.47 -1.58 -15.84
CA LEU A 115 -18.28 -2.34 -14.90
C LEU A 115 -17.96 -1.87 -13.49
N GLN A 116 -18.98 -1.66 -12.67
CA GLN A 116 -18.82 -1.63 -11.23
C GLN A 116 -18.89 -3.07 -10.71
N LEU A 117 -17.83 -3.48 -10.03
CA LEU A 117 -17.76 -4.75 -9.34
C LEU A 117 -18.00 -4.53 -7.85
N ARG A 118 -18.77 -5.43 -7.22
CA ARG A 118 -18.93 -5.46 -5.77
C ARG A 118 -19.19 -6.86 -5.24
N PHE A 119 -18.79 -7.11 -3.99
CA PHE A 119 -19.14 -8.33 -3.26
C PHE A 119 -19.19 -8.07 -1.76
N ALA A 120 -19.90 -8.91 -1.02
CA ALA A 120 -19.86 -8.89 0.44
C ALA A 120 -18.51 -9.47 0.91
N SER A 121 -17.65 -8.64 1.50
CA SER A 121 -16.35 -9.07 1.99
C SER A 121 -16.52 -10.01 3.18
N SER A 122 -15.92 -11.19 3.09
CA SER A 122 -15.91 -12.18 4.17
C SER A 122 -14.73 -11.98 5.14
N PHE A 123 -13.97 -10.90 5.02
CA PHE A 123 -12.82 -10.64 5.87
C PHE A 123 -13.23 -10.60 7.36
N LYS A 124 -12.40 -11.21 8.20
CA LYS A 124 -12.52 -11.17 9.65
C LYS A 124 -11.17 -10.76 10.24
N PRO A 125 -11.14 -9.77 11.15
CA PRO A 125 -9.90 -9.40 11.82
C PRO A 125 -9.21 -10.57 12.52
N LEU A 126 -7.90 -10.64 12.40
CA LEU A 126 -7.10 -11.64 13.10
C LEU A 126 -7.18 -11.42 14.61
N ASN A 127 -7.01 -10.17 15.04
CA ASN A 127 -7.03 -9.80 16.44
C ASN A 127 -8.47 -9.73 16.98
N PRO A 128 -8.83 -10.53 18.00
CA PRO A 128 -10.15 -10.49 18.62
C PRO A 128 -10.57 -9.10 19.11
N PHE A 129 -9.61 -8.27 19.53
CA PHE A 129 -9.87 -6.88 19.97
C PHE A 129 -10.51 -6.01 18.89
N ALA A 130 -10.16 -6.23 17.61
CA ALA A 130 -10.67 -5.45 16.49
C ALA A 130 -12.03 -5.96 15.97
N ARG A 131 -12.43 -7.21 16.27
CA ARG A 131 -13.63 -7.85 15.70
C ARG A 131 -14.92 -7.07 15.94
N PRO A 132 -15.27 -6.66 17.19
CA PRO A 132 -16.54 -5.96 17.43
C PRO A 132 -16.64 -4.65 16.62
N GLN A 133 -15.52 -3.97 16.42
CA GLN A 133 -15.48 -2.74 15.64
C GLN A 133 -15.69 -2.99 14.15
N PHE A 134 -15.09 -4.04 13.58
CA PHE A 134 -15.29 -4.41 12.18
C PHE A 134 -16.70 -4.94 11.93
N GLU A 135 -17.28 -5.68 12.88
CA GLU A 135 -18.67 -6.16 12.82
C GLU A 135 -19.70 -5.03 12.85
N ALA A 136 -19.37 -3.92 13.50
CA ALA A 136 -20.22 -2.72 13.52
C ALA A 136 -20.19 -1.94 12.20
N MET A 137 -19.20 -2.16 11.33
CA MET A 137 -19.08 -1.43 10.05
C MET A 137 -20.19 -1.83 9.09
N GLN A 138 -20.74 -0.85 8.37
CA GLN A 138 -21.86 -1.07 7.45
C GLN A 138 -21.45 -0.96 6.00
N ARG A 139 -20.53 -0.03 5.69
CA ARG A 139 -20.08 0.22 4.31
C ARG A 139 -18.79 -0.52 4.00
N ASN A 140 -17.91 -0.67 4.99
CA ASN A 140 -16.62 -1.31 4.77
C ASN A 140 -16.73 -2.84 4.55
N THR A 141 -17.88 -3.43 4.84
CA THR A 141 -18.21 -4.86 4.62
C THR A 141 -18.53 -5.19 3.16
N CYS A 142 -18.66 -4.19 2.28
CA CYS A 142 -18.82 -4.38 0.84
C CYS A 142 -17.55 -3.95 0.12
N ALA A 143 -16.92 -4.86 -0.59
CA ALA A 143 -15.77 -4.54 -1.44
C ALA A 143 -16.25 -3.93 -2.76
N HIS A 144 -15.48 -3.00 -3.29
CA HIS A 144 -15.81 -2.26 -4.51
C HIS A 144 -14.60 -2.15 -5.43
N ALA A 145 -14.84 -2.28 -6.74
CA ALA A 145 -13.89 -1.92 -7.78
C ALA A 145 -14.62 -1.39 -9.02
N GLN A 146 -13.90 -0.64 -9.86
CA GLN A 146 -14.32 -0.35 -11.23
C GLN A 146 -13.42 -1.10 -12.20
N TYR A 147 -14.01 -1.87 -13.09
CA TYR A 147 -13.31 -2.68 -14.06
C TYR A 147 -13.55 -2.14 -15.46
N TRP A 148 -12.48 -1.77 -16.15
CA TRP A 148 -12.49 -1.41 -17.56
C TRP A 148 -12.14 -2.66 -18.35
N CYS A 149 -13.11 -3.17 -19.09
CA CYS A 149 -12.95 -4.41 -19.84
C CYS A 149 -13.24 -4.18 -21.32
N HIS A 150 -12.50 -4.85 -22.20
CA HIS A 150 -12.82 -4.82 -23.63
C HIS A 150 -14.07 -5.66 -23.95
N GLY A 151 -14.27 -6.75 -23.19
CA GLY A 151 -15.45 -7.60 -23.29
C GLY A 151 -15.45 -8.56 -24.49
N ASP A 152 -14.37 -8.63 -25.25
CA ASP A 152 -14.19 -9.50 -26.40
C ASP A 152 -13.53 -10.85 -26.03
N ARG A 153 -12.52 -10.81 -25.16
CA ARG A 153 -11.81 -11.98 -24.62
C ARG A 153 -11.16 -11.65 -23.28
N PRO A 154 -10.67 -12.65 -22.53
CA PRO A 154 -9.81 -12.39 -21.38
C PRO A 154 -8.51 -11.73 -21.83
N ARG A 155 -8.12 -10.66 -21.15
CA ARG A 155 -6.93 -9.86 -21.47
C ARG A 155 -6.05 -9.72 -20.23
N PRO A 156 -4.72 -9.57 -20.39
CA PRO A 156 -3.84 -9.22 -19.30
C PRO A 156 -4.40 -8.02 -18.53
N THR A 157 -4.55 -8.16 -17.22
CA THR A 157 -5.28 -7.19 -16.40
C THR A 157 -4.34 -6.51 -15.43
N LEU A 158 -4.39 -5.18 -15.38
CA LEU A 158 -3.68 -4.38 -14.39
C LEU A 158 -4.64 -3.99 -13.25
N ILE A 159 -4.37 -4.48 -12.05
CA ILE A 159 -5.00 -4.00 -10.82
C ILE A 159 -4.31 -2.70 -10.38
N VAL A 160 -5.11 -1.67 -10.11
CA VAL A 160 -4.65 -0.34 -9.70
C VAL A 160 -5.20 0.00 -8.32
N ILE A 161 -4.30 0.21 -7.37
CA ILE A 161 -4.62 0.59 -5.99
C ILE A 161 -4.29 2.06 -5.77
N HIS A 162 -5.28 2.83 -5.32
CA HIS A 162 -5.13 4.26 -5.13
C HIS A 162 -4.33 4.64 -3.87
N GLY A 163 -3.80 5.86 -3.85
CA GLY A 163 -3.22 6.46 -2.64
C GLY A 163 -4.29 6.91 -1.64
N PHE A 164 -3.88 7.22 -0.40
CA PHE A 164 -4.79 7.52 0.71
C PHE A 164 -5.83 8.60 0.39
N ALA A 165 -5.42 9.77 -0.09
CA ALA A 165 -6.33 10.87 -0.42
C ALA A 165 -6.78 10.86 -1.90
N ALA A 166 -6.54 9.75 -2.63
CA ALA A 166 -6.65 9.68 -4.07
C ALA A 166 -7.66 8.62 -4.53
N ASP A 167 -8.69 8.31 -3.74
CA ASP A 167 -9.68 7.27 -4.08
C ASP A 167 -10.51 7.49 -5.36
N PRO A 168 -10.74 8.72 -5.87
CA PRO A 168 -11.45 8.88 -7.13
C PRO A 168 -10.73 8.18 -8.29
N HIS A 169 -11.43 7.25 -8.95
CA HIS A 169 -10.88 6.45 -10.04
C HIS A 169 -10.28 7.28 -11.19
N TRP A 170 -10.89 8.43 -11.51
CA TRP A 170 -10.42 9.32 -12.57
C TRP A 170 -9.04 9.91 -12.29
N LEU A 171 -8.68 10.11 -11.02
CA LEU A 171 -7.41 10.69 -10.62
C LEU A 171 -6.27 9.71 -10.91
N ASN A 172 -6.42 8.45 -10.48
CA ASN A 172 -5.45 7.38 -10.78
C ASN A 172 -5.41 7.05 -12.27
N ALA A 173 -6.56 7.05 -12.94
CA ALA A 173 -6.67 6.91 -14.38
C ALA A 173 -5.84 7.94 -15.15
N HIS A 174 -5.91 9.20 -14.73
CA HIS A 174 -5.10 10.27 -15.30
C HIS A 174 -3.62 10.12 -14.91
N ALA A 175 -3.34 9.94 -13.61
CA ALA A 175 -1.98 9.86 -13.06
C ALA A 175 -1.16 8.75 -13.70
N LEU A 176 -1.77 7.60 -14.02
CA LEU A 176 -1.10 6.45 -14.62
C LEU A 176 -1.41 6.28 -16.11
N SER A 177 -2.09 7.25 -16.73
CA SER A 177 -2.47 7.20 -18.15
C SER A 177 -3.14 5.86 -18.54
N LEU A 178 -4.04 5.37 -17.68
CA LEU A 178 -4.65 4.03 -17.81
C LEU A 178 -5.44 3.85 -19.11
N ALA A 179 -5.98 4.93 -19.69
CA ALA A 179 -6.63 4.87 -20.99
C ALA A 179 -5.66 4.48 -22.12
N GLY A 180 -4.36 4.83 -21.99
CA GLY A 180 -3.31 4.40 -22.90
C GLY A 180 -3.05 2.90 -22.78
N PHE A 181 -2.91 2.37 -21.56
CA PHE A 181 -2.78 0.93 -21.33
C PHE A 181 -4.02 0.15 -21.79
N TYR A 182 -5.22 0.69 -21.55
CA TYR A 182 -6.45 0.11 -22.06
C TYR A 182 -6.41 -0.02 -23.58
N ARG A 183 -6.12 1.07 -24.31
CA ARG A 183 -6.00 1.02 -25.78
C ARG A 183 -4.88 0.10 -26.29
N ARG A 184 -3.86 -0.18 -25.47
CA ARG A 184 -2.79 -1.14 -25.79
C ARG A 184 -3.22 -2.61 -25.57
N GLY A 185 -4.43 -2.83 -25.07
CA GLY A 185 -5.04 -4.16 -24.97
C GLY A 185 -5.11 -4.72 -23.55
N TYR A 186 -4.76 -3.94 -22.53
CA TYR A 186 -4.90 -4.34 -21.13
C TYR A 186 -6.30 -4.03 -20.60
N ASP A 187 -6.84 -4.92 -19.78
CA ASP A 187 -7.97 -4.56 -18.94
C ASP A 187 -7.47 -3.91 -17.64
N ILE A 188 -8.30 -3.07 -17.00
CA ILE A 188 -7.90 -2.27 -15.84
C ILE A 188 -8.90 -2.45 -14.70
N LEU A 189 -8.45 -2.90 -13.53
CA LEU A 189 -9.28 -3.01 -12.32
C LEU A 189 -8.84 -1.97 -11.28
N LEU A 190 -9.63 -0.93 -11.10
CA LEU A 190 -9.45 0.12 -10.10
C LEU A 190 -10.10 -0.29 -8.77
N PHE A 191 -9.28 -0.65 -7.78
CA PHE A 191 -9.73 -1.14 -6.48
C PHE A 191 -10.06 0.01 -5.52
N THR A 192 -11.18 -0.06 -4.81
CA THR A 192 -11.51 0.85 -3.70
C THR A 192 -11.01 0.26 -2.38
N TYR A 193 -9.99 0.90 -1.80
CA TYR A 193 -9.35 0.47 -0.56
C TYR A 193 -10.32 0.50 0.65
N PRO A 194 -10.20 -0.41 1.64
CA PRO A 194 -10.99 -0.34 2.88
C PRO A 194 -11.03 1.08 3.48
N HIS A 195 -12.18 1.49 3.99
CA HIS A 195 -12.47 2.83 4.54
C HIS A 195 -12.48 4.01 3.56
N HIS A 196 -12.31 3.80 2.25
CA HIS A 196 -12.29 4.86 1.24
C HIS A 196 -13.50 4.83 0.32
N GLY A 197 -13.84 5.97 -0.27
CA GLY A 197 -14.92 6.12 -1.23
C GLY A 197 -16.24 5.52 -0.71
N LEU A 198 -16.79 4.57 -1.47
CA LEU A 198 -18.03 3.87 -1.09
C LEU A 198 -17.92 3.04 0.19
N ARG A 199 -16.69 2.72 0.63
CA ARG A 199 -16.38 1.95 1.84
C ARG A 199 -16.18 2.83 3.09
N ALA A 200 -16.20 4.15 2.94
CA ALA A 200 -16.12 5.07 4.07
C ALA A 200 -17.44 5.10 4.86
N GLU A 201 -17.40 4.82 6.16
CA GLU A 201 -18.57 4.81 7.04
C GLU A 201 -19.32 6.15 7.06
N ARG A 202 -20.63 6.09 7.35
CA ARG A 202 -21.43 7.30 7.54
C ARG A 202 -20.89 8.08 8.75
N GLY A 203 -20.75 9.39 8.62
CA GLY A 203 -20.21 10.25 9.68
C GLY A 203 -18.70 10.45 9.63
N ASN A 204 -17.97 9.75 8.75
CA ASN A 204 -16.59 10.11 8.45
C ASN A 204 -16.55 11.50 7.79
N TRP A 205 -15.65 12.35 8.27
CA TRP A 205 -15.38 13.70 7.80
C TRP A 205 -14.75 13.70 6.39
N PHE A 206 -14.04 12.63 6.04
CA PHE A 206 -13.41 12.45 4.73
C PHE A 206 -13.18 10.96 4.41
N SER A 207 -13.01 10.66 3.13
CA SER A 207 -12.65 9.32 2.62
C SER A 207 -11.30 8.86 3.18
N GLY A 208 -11.23 7.66 3.74
CA GLY A 208 -10.00 7.12 4.35
C GLY A 208 -9.86 7.39 5.85
N GLN A 209 -10.71 8.22 6.48
CA GLN A 209 -10.63 8.50 7.92
C GLN A 209 -10.58 7.22 8.77
N GLY A 210 -11.36 6.20 8.40
CA GLY A 210 -11.44 4.95 9.14
C GLY A 210 -10.11 4.19 9.26
N LEU A 211 -9.15 4.44 8.36
CA LEU A 211 -7.82 3.81 8.42
C LEU A 211 -7.04 4.22 9.67
N PHE A 212 -7.14 5.49 10.09
CA PHE A 212 -6.42 6.04 11.24
C PHE A 212 -7.32 6.36 12.43
N GLY A 213 -8.61 6.58 12.17
CA GLY A 213 -9.63 6.88 13.18
C GLY A 213 -10.16 5.64 13.89
N SER A 214 -9.81 4.43 13.45
CA SER A 214 -10.32 3.19 14.05
C SER A 214 -9.44 2.62 15.18
N GLY A 215 -8.28 3.22 15.46
CA GLY A 215 -7.32 2.68 16.43
C GLY A 215 -6.16 1.94 15.77
N LEU A 216 -5.14 1.59 16.56
CA LEU A 216 -3.89 1.03 16.07
C LEU A 216 -4.05 -0.45 15.65
N ALA A 217 -4.84 -1.22 16.40
CA ALA A 217 -5.15 -2.59 16.00
C ALA A 217 -5.91 -2.61 14.66
N ALA A 218 -6.90 -1.73 14.49
CA ALA A 218 -7.64 -1.61 13.23
C ALA A 218 -6.75 -1.14 12.06
N PHE A 219 -5.74 -0.32 12.34
CA PHE A 219 -4.73 0.05 11.35
C PHE A 219 -3.94 -1.15 10.84
N ASN A 220 -3.59 -2.12 11.70
CA ASN A 220 -2.98 -3.39 11.29
C ASN A 220 -3.92 -4.26 10.45
N GLU A 221 -5.21 -4.29 10.79
CA GLU A 221 -6.19 -5.13 10.08
C GLU A 221 -6.57 -4.59 8.70
N ALA A 222 -6.51 -3.28 8.47
CA ALA A 222 -6.98 -2.67 7.23
C ALA A 222 -6.18 -3.11 5.97
N PRO A 223 -4.84 -3.20 6.00
CA PRO A 223 -4.09 -3.81 4.89
C PRO A 223 -4.39 -5.30 4.72
N LEU A 224 -4.59 -6.07 5.80
CA LEU A 224 -4.99 -7.48 5.70
C LEU A 224 -6.36 -7.62 5.02
N HIS A 225 -7.30 -6.72 5.36
CA HIS A 225 -8.60 -6.61 4.71
C HIS A 225 -8.46 -6.31 3.21
N ALA A 226 -7.58 -5.36 2.86
CA ALA A 226 -7.33 -5.01 1.47
C ALA A 226 -6.79 -6.21 0.66
N ILE A 227 -5.79 -6.93 1.19
CA ILE A 227 -5.23 -8.13 0.53
C ILE A 227 -6.29 -9.23 0.40
N HIS A 228 -7.08 -9.48 1.44
CA HIS A 228 -8.17 -10.44 1.39
C HIS A 228 -9.15 -10.13 0.24
N ASP A 229 -9.60 -8.87 0.13
CA ASP A 229 -10.53 -8.46 -0.93
C ASP A 229 -9.89 -8.46 -2.33
N LEU A 230 -8.62 -8.08 -2.44
CA LEU A 230 -7.85 -8.16 -3.69
C LEU A 230 -7.74 -9.59 -4.19
N ARG A 231 -7.55 -10.57 -3.29
CA ARG A 231 -7.54 -12.00 -3.65
C ARG A 231 -8.87 -12.48 -4.21
N VAL A 232 -9.99 -11.97 -3.72
CA VAL A 232 -11.31 -12.26 -4.31
C VAL A 232 -11.43 -11.69 -5.72
N PHE A 233 -10.90 -10.48 -5.96
CA PHE A 233 -10.86 -9.91 -7.31
C PHE A 233 -9.92 -10.68 -8.24
N ILE A 234 -8.77 -11.17 -7.75
CA ILE A 234 -7.89 -12.06 -8.51
C ILE A 234 -8.62 -13.36 -8.87
N ASP A 235 -9.28 -14.01 -7.90
CA ASP A 235 -10.09 -15.22 -8.17
C ASP A 235 -11.16 -14.96 -9.24
N TYR A 236 -11.81 -13.80 -9.16
CA TYR A 236 -12.81 -13.38 -10.14
C TYR A 236 -12.21 -13.20 -11.55
N LEU A 237 -11.05 -12.55 -11.67
CA LEU A 237 -10.35 -12.39 -12.95
C LEU A 237 -9.89 -13.74 -13.51
N GLN A 238 -9.32 -14.61 -12.69
CA GLN A 238 -8.89 -15.95 -13.10
C GLN A 238 -10.06 -16.83 -13.55
N ARG A 239 -11.21 -16.77 -12.85
CA ARG A 239 -12.44 -17.47 -13.30
C ARG A 239 -12.96 -16.97 -14.64
N ARG A 240 -12.64 -15.73 -15.02
CA ARG A 240 -12.93 -15.19 -16.36
C ARG A 240 -11.89 -15.59 -17.40
N GLY A 241 -10.87 -16.36 -17.05
CA GLY A 241 -9.80 -16.79 -17.96
C GLY A 241 -8.65 -15.79 -18.08
N VAL A 242 -8.54 -14.79 -17.19
CA VAL A 242 -7.38 -13.89 -17.18
C VAL A 242 -6.18 -14.64 -16.62
N GLU A 243 -5.17 -14.87 -17.45
CA GLU A 243 -3.96 -15.60 -17.06
C GLU A 243 -2.88 -14.68 -16.47
N GLN A 244 -2.74 -13.47 -17.01
CA GLN A 244 -1.70 -12.52 -16.61
C GLN A 244 -2.32 -11.35 -15.83
N ILE A 245 -1.99 -11.26 -14.54
CA ILE A 245 -2.49 -10.22 -13.65
C ILE A 245 -1.32 -9.46 -13.06
N GLY A 246 -1.26 -8.16 -13.34
CA GLY A 246 -0.31 -7.25 -12.72
C GLY A 246 -0.95 -6.40 -11.64
N VAL A 247 -0.13 -5.82 -10.76
CA VAL A 247 -0.59 -4.84 -9.78
C VAL A 247 0.29 -3.58 -9.79
N THR A 248 -0.33 -2.43 -9.60
CA THR A 248 0.35 -1.15 -9.36
C THR A 248 -0.40 -0.33 -8.35
N GLY A 249 0.27 0.64 -7.75
CA GLY A 249 -0.38 1.63 -6.91
C GLY A 249 0.55 2.75 -6.50
N ILE A 250 -0.05 3.84 -6.05
CA ILE A 250 0.66 5.06 -5.63
C ILE A 250 0.56 5.20 -4.11
N SER A 251 1.68 5.49 -3.44
CA SER A 251 1.71 5.78 -2.00
C SER A 251 1.19 4.61 -1.14
N LEU A 252 0.07 4.76 -0.43
CA LEU A 252 -0.66 3.66 0.22
C LEU A 252 -0.91 2.50 -0.75
N GLY A 253 -1.31 2.79 -1.99
CA GLY A 253 -1.53 1.76 -3.00
C GLY A 253 -0.23 1.09 -3.44
N GLY A 254 0.89 1.80 -3.47
CA GLY A 254 2.21 1.21 -3.76
C GLY A 254 2.67 0.29 -2.63
N TYR A 255 2.41 0.69 -1.38
CA TYR A 255 2.62 -0.15 -0.21
C TYR A 255 1.80 -1.44 -0.28
N THR A 256 0.51 -1.34 -0.58
CA THR A 256 -0.38 -2.52 -0.69
C THR A 256 -0.06 -3.38 -1.90
N ALA A 257 0.35 -2.80 -3.03
CA ALA A 257 0.80 -3.54 -4.20
C ALA A 257 2.04 -4.39 -3.87
N ALA A 258 3.01 -3.80 -3.17
CA ALA A 258 4.17 -4.54 -2.67
C ALA A 258 3.78 -5.61 -1.65
N ALA A 259 2.87 -5.32 -0.71
CA ALA A 259 2.38 -6.31 0.24
C ALA A 259 1.68 -7.49 -0.46
N LEU A 260 0.88 -7.22 -1.50
CA LEU A 260 0.24 -8.26 -2.31
C LEU A 260 1.28 -9.11 -3.04
N ALA A 261 2.30 -8.50 -3.65
CA ALA A 261 3.38 -9.20 -4.34
C ALA A 261 4.26 -10.04 -3.39
N ALA A 262 4.34 -9.68 -2.10
CA ALA A 262 5.02 -10.49 -1.09
C ALA A 262 4.26 -11.76 -0.70
N VAL A 263 2.94 -11.82 -0.92
CA VAL A 263 2.10 -12.87 -0.33
C VAL A 263 1.17 -13.58 -1.32
N ASP A 264 1.15 -13.18 -2.58
CA ASP A 264 0.32 -13.79 -3.61
C ASP A 264 1.15 -14.11 -4.85
N GLU A 265 1.37 -15.41 -5.08
CA GLU A 265 2.19 -15.95 -6.18
C GLU A 265 1.55 -15.81 -7.56
N ARG A 266 0.28 -15.38 -7.65
CA ARG A 266 -0.47 -15.33 -8.91
C ARG A 266 -0.21 -14.07 -9.72
N LEU A 267 0.58 -13.14 -9.20
CA LEU A 267 0.92 -11.90 -9.89
C LEU A 267 2.02 -12.14 -10.93
N ALA A 268 1.82 -11.60 -12.12
CA ALA A 268 2.79 -11.65 -13.20
C ALA A 268 3.84 -10.53 -13.09
N TRP A 269 3.46 -9.36 -12.57
CA TRP A 269 4.36 -8.23 -12.29
C TRP A 269 3.80 -7.29 -11.22
N CYS A 270 4.67 -6.47 -10.63
CA CYS A 270 4.30 -5.46 -9.63
C CYS A 270 5.04 -4.14 -9.87
N VAL A 271 4.31 -3.02 -9.82
CA VAL A 271 4.87 -1.67 -10.01
C VAL A 271 4.45 -0.76 -8.85
N PRO A 272 5.12 -0.81 -7.69
CA PRO A 272 4.84 0.10 -6.59
C PRO A 272 5.45 1.49 -6.86
N ILE A 273 4.64 2.55 -6.70
CA ILE A 273 5.03 3.93 -6.99
C ILE A 273 4.99 4.75 -5.69
N VAL A 274 6.10 5.41 -5.37
CA VAL A 274 6.34 6.17 -4.13
C VAL A 274 5.82 5.47 -2.86
N PRO A 275 6.10 4.16 -2.65
CA PRO A 275 5.43 3.36 -1.62
C PRO A 275 5.79 3.80 -0.18
N ALA A 276 4.80 3.77 0.71
CA ALA A 276 4.96 4.08 2.14
C ALA A 276 5.47 2.88 2.97
N VAL A 277 6.65 2.37 2.63
CA VAL A 277 7.19 1.06 3.08
C VAL A 277 7.41 0.95 4.59
N SER A 278 7.65 2.06 5.29
CA SER A 278 7.72 2.08 6.76
C SER A 278 6.77 3.16 7.31
N PRO A 279 5.53 2.77 7.67
CA PRO A 279 4.54 3.72 8.19
C PRO A 279 4.98 4.41 9.49
N VAL A 280 5.66 3.69 10.40
CA VAL A 280 6.16 4.27 11.67
C VAL A 280 7.13 5.41 11.40
N ASP A 281 8.13 5.16 10.56
CA ASP A 281 9.15 6.15 10.23
C ASP A 281 8.53 7.36 9.52
N ALA A 282 7.66 7.12 8.54
CA ALA A 282 6.94 8.19 7.85
C ALA A 282 6.12 9.05 8.83
N PHE A 283 5.38 8.43 9.76
CA PHE A 283 4.60 9.18 10.74
C PHE A 283 5.45 9.97 11.74
N LEU A 284 6.62 9.46 12.15
CA LEU A 284 7.54 10.20 13.03
C LEU A 284 8.08 11.48 12.36
N GLU A 285 8.20 11.49 11.03
CA GLU A 285 8.69 12.62 10.26
C GLU A 285 7.65 13.70 9.99
N TRP A 286 6.37 13.32 9.95
CA TRP A 286 5.30 14.23 9.58
C TRP A 286 4.77 14.95 10.82
N GLN A 287 4.82 16.28 10.84
CA GLN A 287 4.21 17.05 11.92
C GLN A 287 2.78 17.46 11.55
N PRO A 288 1.80 17.33 12.48
CA PRO A 288 1.94 17.00 13.91
C PRO A 288 1.91 15.50 14.31
N THR A 289 1.75 14.55 13.37
CA THR A 289 1.63 13.11 13.69
C THR A 289 2.84 12.57 14.47
N GLY A 290 4.05 13.00 14.14
CA GLY A 290 5.28 12.53 14.77
C GLY A 290 5.38 12.94 16.23
N LEU A 291 4.94 14.16 16.58
CA LEU A 291 4.83 14.58 17.98
C LEU A 291 3.84 13.71 18.75
N LEU A 292 2.67 13.43 18.15
CA LEU A 292 1.66 12.56 18.74
C LEU A 292 2.21 11.16 18.96
N LEU A 293 2.70 10.50 17.92
CA LEU A 293 3.24 9.14 17.97
C LEU A 293 4.38 9.02 18.99
N SER A 294 5.32 9.97 18.97
CA SER A 294 6.43 10.00 19.94
C SER A 294 5.93 10.09 21.39
N ARG A 295 4.87 10.87 21.65
CA ARG A 295 4.27 10.97 22.99
C ARG A 295 3.57 9.68 23.40
N LEU A 296 2.84 9.04 22.47
CA LEU A 296 2.17 7.77 22.73
C LEU A 296 3.21 6.68 23.07
N MET A 297 4.25 6.54 22.25
CA MET A 297 5.34 5.58 22.49
C MET A 297 6.00 5.79 23.85
N ARG A 298 6.40 7.03 24.19
CA ARG A 298 6.97 7.36 25.50
C ARG A 298 6.04 7.00 26.65
N SER A 299 4.74 7.26 26.51
CA SER A 299 3.76 6.95 27.55
C SER A 299 3.54 5.44 27.76
N GLN A 300 3.98 4.60 26.82
CA GLN A 300 3.90 3.14 26.88
C GLN A 300 5.27 2.49 27.11
N GLY A 301 6.34 3.29 27.23
CA GLY A 301 7.69 2.81 27.47
C GLY A 301 8.32 2.05 26.29
N ILE A 302 7.85 2.28 25.06
CA ILE A 302 8.32 1.54 23.87
C ILE A 302 9.22 2.40 22.96
N GLY A 303 10.18 1.74 22.29
CA GLY A 303 11.10 2.34 21.31
C GLY A 303 10.59 2.29 19.86
N VAL A 304 11.36 2.83 18.91
CA VAL A 304 10.96 2.84 17.48
C VAL A 304 11.01 1.44 16.90
N ALA A 305 12.04 0.64 17.21
CA ALA A 305 12.14 -0.74 16.74
C ALA A 305 10.96 -1.60 17.21
N GLU A 306 10.56 -1.47 18.48
CA GLU A 306 9.38 -2.17 19.02
C GLU A 306 8.10 -1.71 18.32
N MET A 307 7.88 -0.41 18.15
CA MET A 307 6.70 0.10 17.43
C MET A 307 6.63 -0.39 15.98
N ARG A 308 7.77 -0.47 15.28
CA ARG A 308 7.85 -1.09 13.95
C ARG A 308 7.46 -2.56 14.00
N GLY A 309 7.95 -3.33 14.97
CA GLY A 309 7.59 -4.74 15.17
C GLY A 309 6.10 -4.97 15.42
N LEU A 310 5.46 -4.09 16.21
CA LEU A 310 4.02 -4.12 16.47
C LEU A 310 3.16 -3.89 15.20
N LEU A 311 3.70 -3.22 14.18
CA LEU A 311 3.03 -2.96 12.89
C LEU A 311 3.60 -3.79 11.73
N ALA A 312 4.60 -4.65 11.97
CA ALA A 312 5.30 -5.36 10.92
C ALA A 312 4.47 -6.46 10.25
N VAL A 313 3.37 -6.90 10.88
CA VAL A 313 2.53 -8.02 10.43
C VAL A 313 1.93 -7.82 9.04
N HIS A 314 1.72 -6.58 8.60
CA HIS A 314 1.18 -6.31 7.28
C HIS A 314 2.22 -5.71 6.32
N ASN A 315 3.49 -5.68 6.74
CA ASN A 315 4.56 -5.06 5.98
C ASN A 315 5.15 -6.02 4.95
N PRO A 316 5.32 -5.60 3.67
CA PRO A 316 5.97 -6.45 2.67
C PRO A 316 7.35 -6.94 3.11
N LEU A 317 8.14 -6.10 3.80
CA LEU A 317 9.50 -6.43 4.25
C LEU A 317 9.58 -7.62 5.22
N THR A 318 8.45 -8.04 5.79
CA THR A 318 8.36 -9.11 6.78
C THR A 318 8.38 -10.50 6.16
N TYR A 319 7.95 -10.63 4.90
CA TYR A 319 7.74 -11.92 4.26
C TYR A 319 8.79 -12.17 3.19
N ALA A 320 9.15 -13.44 2.97
CA ALA A 320 9.94 -13.79 1.81
C ALA A 320 9.15 -13.45 0.53
N PRO A 321 9.72 -12.70 -0.43
CA PRO A 321 9.03 -12.37 -1.66
C PRO A 321 8.50 -13.59 -2.43
N CYS A 322 7.21 -13.59 -2.79
CA CYS A 322 6.64 -14.57 -3.73
C CYS A 322 6.95 -14.25 -5.19
N LEU A 323 7.12 -12.96 -5.51
CA LEU A 323 7.37 -12.49 -6.87
C LEU A 323 8.87 -12.27 -7.09
N ASP A 324 9.43 -12.80 -8.18
CA ASP A 324 10.83 -12.56 -8.54
C ASP A 324 11.12 -11.06 -8.72
N GLY A 325 12.31 -10.63 -8.30
CA GLY A 325 12.71 -9.22 -8.41
C GLY A 325 12.62 -8.66 -9.83
N GLU A 326 12.97 -9.43 -10.86
CA GLU A 326 12.92 -8.98 -12.27
C GLU A 326 11.51 -8.59 -12.75
N ARG A 327 10.47 -9.04 -12.03
CA ARG A 327 9.06 -8.71 -12.26
C ARG A 327 8.58 -7.50 -11.47
N MET A 328 9.48 -6.84 -10.73
CA MET A 328 9.21 -5.69 -9.89
C MET A 328 9.90 -4.43 -10.45
N LEU A 329 9.11 -3.40 -10.75
CA LEU A 329 9.60 -2.05 -11.06
C LEU A 329 9.18 -1.09 -9.95
N ILE A 330 10.13 -0.71 -9.11
CA ILE A 330 9.91 0.21 -8.01
C ILE A 330 10.18 1.63 -8.49
N ILE A 331 9.19 2.52 -8.38
CA ILE A 331 9.29 3.90 -8.84
C ILE A 331 9.32 4.84 -7.63
N GLY A 332 10.36 5.66 -7.52
CA GLY A 332 10.50 6.66 -6.47
C GLY A 332 10.57 8.09 -7.03
N GLY A 333 10.12 9.06 -6.23
CA GLY A 333 10.32 10.48 -6.50
C GLY A 333 11.62 10.96 -5.85
N ALA A 334 12.53 11.54 -6.63
CA ALA A 334 13.81 12.02 -6.12
C ALA A 334 13.68 13.05 -4.98
N GLY A 335 12.71 13.95 -5.12
CA GLY A 335 12.41 15.00 -4.16
C GLY A 335 11.33 14.65 -3.15
N ASP A 336 10.90 13.39 -3.05
CA ASP A 336 9.80 12.98 -2.17
C ASP A 336 10.13 13.22 -0.69
N ARG A 337 9.25 13.95 0.01
CA ARG A 337 9.33 14.23 1.46
C ARG A 337 8.15 13.66 2.24
N VAL A 338 7.29 12.88 1.58
CA VAL A 338 6.22 12.11 2.21
C VAL A 338 6.71 10.69 2.45
N THR A 339 7.20 10.02 1.40
CA THR A 339 7.85 8.71 1.44
C THR A 339 9.28 8.87 0.94
N LEU A 340 10.18 9.24 1.87
CA LEU A 340 11.54 9.62 1.51
C LEU A 340 12.26 8.50 0.74
N PRO A 341 13.23 8.84 -0.14
CA PRO A 341 13.96 7.88 -0.97
C PRO A 341 14.43 6.61 -0.24
N ARG A 342 14.82 6.71 1.03
CA ARG A 342 15.22 5.55 1.84
C ARG A 342 14.16 4.46 1.95
N HIS A 343 12.87 4.81 1.99
CA HIS A 343 11.79 3.84 2.04
C HIS A 343 11.74 3.02 0.75
N VAL A 344 11.93 3.69 -0.39
CA VAL A 344 11.98 3.07 -1.70
C VAL A 344 13.23 2.18 -1.84
N ARG A 345 14.39 2.65 -1.36
CA ARG A 345 15.62 1.85 -1.32
C ARG A 345 15.47 0.61 -0.41
N LEU A 346 14.76 0.71 0.72
CA LEU A 346 14.47 -0.45 1.58
C LEU A 346 13.69 -1.52 0.83
N LEU A 347 12.64 -1.14 0.10
CA LEU A 347 11.86 -2.08 -0.69
C LEU A 347 12.69 -2.72 -1.81
N HIS A 348 13.51 -1.92 -2.50
CA HIS A 348 14.39 -2.42 -3.55
C HIS A 348 15.42 -3.43 -3.03
N ARG A 349 16.01 -3.18 -1.84
CA ARG A 349 16.92 -4.16 -1.20
C ARG A 349 16.20 -5.45 -0.79
N HIS A 350 14.92 -5.36 -0.44
CA HIS A 350 14.12 -6.53 -0.06
C HIS A 350 13.72 -7.40 -1.26
N TRP A 351 13.72 -6.84 -2.47
CA TRP A 351 13.55 -7.56 -3.73
C TRP A 351 14.84 -7.54 -4.58
N PRO A 352 15.81 -8.42 -4.30
CA PRO A 352 16.99 -8.56 -5.15
C PRO A 352 16.61 -8.78 -6.62
N GLY A 353 17.23 -8.02 -7.52
CA GLY A 353 16.93 -8.07 -8.96
C GLY A 353 15.80 -7.14 -9.43
N SER A 354 15.12 -6.43 -8.51
CA SER A 354 14.13 -5.42 -8.89
C SER A 354 14.74 -4.24 -9.63
N GLU A 355 13.96 -3.64 -10.54
CA GLU A 355 14.34 -2.37 -11.16
C GLU A 355 13.94 -1.22 -10.24
N LEU A 356 14.84 -0.27 -10.02
CA LEU A 356 14.56 0.98 -9.30
C LEU A 356 14.68 2.16 -10.27
N HIS A 357 13.58 2.90 -10.43
CA HIS A 357 13.54 4.10 -11.26
C HIS A 357 13.20 5.34 -10.42
N TRP A 358 14.03 6.38 -10.54
CA TRP A 358 13.78 7.69 -9.95
C TRP A 358 13.24 8.65 -11.01
N PHE A 359 12.13 9.34 -10.71
CA PHE A 359 11.69 10.48 -11.52
C PHE A 359 12.06 11.81 -10.84
N ALA A 360 12.23 12.85 -11.66
CA ALA A 360 12.63 14.18 -11.21
C ALA A 360 11.47 14.96 -10.58
N GLY A 361 10.91 14.47 -9.48
CA GLY A 361 9.74 15.06 -8.84
C GLY A 361 9.58 14.63 -7.39
N ASN A 362 8.41 14.87 -6.82
CA ASN A 362 8.09 14.54 -5.42
C ASN A 362 6.83 13.67 -5.33
N HIS A 363 6.27 13.47 -4.13
CA HIS A 363 5.13 12.58 -3.92
C HIS A 363 3.86 12.96 -4.71
N ILE A 364 3.77 14.22 -5.14
CA ILE A 364 2.57 14.80 -5.79
C ILE A 364 2.87 15.16 -7.25
N LEU A 365 4.04 15.74 -7.51
CA LEU A 365 4.42 16.27 -8.81
C LEU A 365 5.40 15.32 -9.49
N HIS A 366 4.86 14.49 -10.39
CA HIS A 366 5.61 13.49 -11.14
C HIS A 366 6.21 14.08 -12.43
N LEU A 367 7.21 14.96 -12.32
CA LEU A 367 7.87 15.51 -13.52
C LEU A 367 8.67 14.41 -14.22
N GLY A 368 8.58 14.36 -15.55
CA GLY A 368 9.17 13.26 -16.32
C GLY A 368 8.34 11.97 -16.28
N ARG A 369 7.07 12.02 -15.83
CA ARG A 369 6.15 10.88 -15.74
C ARG A 369 6.16 9.94 -16.95
N GLY A 370 6.31 10.46 -18.16
CA GLY A 370 6.34 9.66 -19.39
C GLY A 370 7.39 8.55 -19.35
N GLU A 371 8.56 8.80 -18.76
CA GLU A 371 9.66 7.84 -18.72
C GLU A 371 9.30 6.59 -17.90
N TYR A 372 8.77 6.78 -16.69
CA TYR A 372 8.40 5.63 -15.86
C TYR A 372 7.15 4.92 -16.40
N LEU A 373 6.23 5.62 -17.08
CA LEU A 373 5.09 4.99 -17.75
C LEU A 373 5.54 4.11 -18.92
N THR A 374 6.55 4.54 -19.67
CA THR A 374 7.17 3.72 -20.71
C THR A 374 7.82 2.47 -20.12
N ARG A 375 8.59 2.59 -19.03
CA ARG A 375 9.21 1.44 -18.33
C ARG A 375 8.15 0.48 -17.78
N MET A 376 7.11 1.01 -17.15
CA MET A 376 5.97 0.24 -16.69
C MET A 376 5.34 -0.55 -17.85
N GLY A 377 5.13 0.10 -19.00
CA GLY A 377 4.66 -0.58 -20.21
C GLY A 377 5.60 -1.68 -20.70
N GLN A 378 6.90 -1.45 -20.71
CA GLN A 378 7.88 -2.47 -21.14
C GLN A 378 7.88 -3.69 -20.21
N LEU A 379 7.80 -3.48 -18.89
CA LEU A 379 7.66 -4.56 -17.92
C LEU A 379 6.36 -5.34 -18.16
N MET A 380 5.24 -4.61 -18.32
CA MET A 380 3.94 -5.22 -18.59
C MET A 380 3.96 -6.05 -19.88
N ASP A 381 4.56 -5.57 -20.97
CA ASP A 381 4.63 -6.33 -22.24
C ASP A 381 5.44 -7.62 -22.07
N ARG A 382 6.54 -7.56 -21.30
CA ARG A 382 7.42 -8.70 -21.06
C ARG A 382 6.69 -9.87 -20.42
N TYR A 383 5.72 -9.60 -19.54
CA TYR A 383 5.03 -10.60 -18.74
C TYR A 383 3.53 -10.77 -19.09
N ALA A 384 3.00 -10.00 -20.04
CA ALA A 384 1.61 -10.09 -20.47
C ALA A 384 1.31 -11.26 -21.43
N GLY A 385 2.34 -11.95 -21.95
CA GLY A 385 2.17 -12.91 -23.04
C GLY A 385 1.88 -12.21 -24.37
N SER A 386 1.48 -12.96 -25.41
CA SER A 386 1.07 -12.38 -26.69
C SER A 386 -0.27 -11.63 -26.52
N LEU A 387 -0.21 -10.28 -26.58
CA LEU A 387 -1.36 -9.40 -26.36
C LEU A 387 -2.45 -9.50 -27.41
#